data_AF-A0A1C7M5P6-F1
#
_entry.id   AF-A0A1C7M5P6-F1
#
_cell.length_a   1.000
_cell.length_b   1.000
_cell.length_c   1.000
_cell.angle_alpha   90.00
_cell.angle_beta   90.00
_cell.angle_gamma   90.00
#
_symmetry.space_group_name_H-M   'P 1'
#
loop_
_entity.id
_entity.type
_entity.pdbx_description
1 polymer ?
#
loop_
_entity_poly.entity_id
_entity_poly.type
_entity_poly.pdbx_seq_one_letter_code
_entity_poly.pdbx_strand_id
1 'polypeptide(L)'
;MLRILMLPSALVFVQLWYSSRAICTIRPDGGQQTTTPVWLSPEEADRHRGRDVVLVGIGVEVIFEVIAAAVLLRQLVPALHVRVVNVTDLMVVGPTSSHPHALSDIGYASLFTQDKPVIINYHRYPRELKGLLFGRPNVDHISIEGYREEGTMMSPFSMMLLNHTSWYHVAAATIRGAALSNPQVEIHVHDIISYVLHLAEKAKDYAIEYGADPEGTFDVPKLD
;
A
#
# COMPACT_ATOMS: atom_id res chain seq x y z
N MET A 1 26.60 11.67 1.63
CA MET A 1 27.39 11.62 2.88
C MET A 1 26.41 11.27 4.00
N LEU A 2 26.58 10.08 4.57
CA LEU A 2 25.65 9.37 5.46
C LEU A 2 25.76 9.87 6.91
N ARG A 3 24.63 10.10 7.59
CA ARG A 3 24.54 9.98 9.07
C ARG A 3 23.18 9.40 9.47
N ILE A 4 23.26 8.22 10.05
CA ILE A 4 22.20 7.41 10.64
C ILE A 4 22.25 7.62 12.15
N LEU A 5 21.10 7.78 12.80
CA LEU A 5 20.97 7.46 14.22
C LEU A 5 19.62 6.76 14.46
N MET A 6 19.68 5.56 15.03
CA MET A 6 18.54 4.79 15.51
C MET A 6 18.52 4.78 17.05
N LEU A 7 17.30 4.65 17.62
CA LEU A 7 16.88 3.97 18.88
C LEU A 7 15.55 4.61 19.41
N PRO A 8 14.83 4.00 20.38
CA PRO A 8 13.97 2.81 20.26
C PRO A 8 12.50 3.13 20.63
N SER A 9 11.60 2.15 20.44
CA SER A 9 10.20 2.08 20.91
C SER A 9 9.11 2.75 20.06
N ALA A 10 8.32 1.89 19.42
CA ALA A 10 6.86 1.87 19.18
C ALA A 10 6.05 3.13 18.77
N LEU A 11 6.60 4.34 18.70
CA LEU A 11 5.88 5.55 18.31
C LEU A 11 6.60 6.40 17.25
N VAL A 12 7.78 5.98 16.78
CA VAL A 12 8.58 6.72 15.80
C VAL A 12 9.10 5.77 14.72
N PHE A 13 8.21 5.22 13.89
CA PHE A 13 8.63 4.35 12.77
C PHE A 13 8.56 5.04 11.38
N VAL A 14 8.08 6.28 11.31
CA VAL A 14 7.96 7.02 10.03
C VAL A 14 9.07 8.09 9.86
N GLN A 15 9.85 8.39 10.90
CA GLN A 15 10.72 9.57 10.90
C GLN A 15 12.11 9.39 10.26
N LEU A 16 12.48 8.17 9.85
CA LEU A 16 13.83 7.84 9.35
C LEU A 16 13.89 7.46 7.85
N TRP A 17 12.82 7.64 7.09
CA TRP A 17 12.81 7.39 5.64
C TRP A 17 13.09 8.68 4.83
N TYR A 18 14.22 9.33 5.14
CA TYR A 18 14.68 10.53 4.45
C TYR A 18 15.52 10.15 3.23
N SER A 19 14.85 10.00 2.08
CA SER A 19 15.32 10.36 0.71
C SER A 19 14.74 9.39 -0.32
N SER A 20 13.70 9.85 -1.05
CA SER A 20 13.26 9.47 -2.42
C SER A 20 11.75 9.15 -2.56
N ARG A 21 11.00 10.18 -2.98
CA ARG A 21 9.70 10.24 -3.72
C ARG A 21 8.48 9.38 -3.27
N ALA A 22 7.40 10.14 -3.01
CA ALA A 22 5.96 9.87 -3.19
C ALA A 22 5.21 8.90 -2.23
N ILE A 23 5.06 9.31 -0.97
CA ILE A 23 4.03 8.80 -0.04
C ILE A 23 3.09 9.96 0.32
N CYS A 24 1.79 9.83 0.07
CA CYS A 24 0.78 10.83 0.46
C CYS A 24 0.01 10.36 1.70
N THR A 25 -0.16 11.21 2.72
CA THR A 25 -0.83 10.86 4.00
C THR A 25 -2.08 11.73 4.21
N ILE A 26 -3.21 11.13 4.61
CA ILE A 26 -4.48 11.85 4.88
C ILE A 26 -4.83 11.76 6.38
N ARG A 27 -5.18 12.90 7.02
CA ARG A 27 -5.51 13.04 8.46
C ARG A 27 -6.71 13.97 8.72
N PRO A 28 -7.35 13.87 9.90
CA PRO A 28 -8.36 14.82 10.37
C PRO A 28 -7.71 16.02 11.06
N ASP A 29 -8.15 17.23 10.74
CA ASP A 29 -7.70 18.47 11.35
C ASP A 29 -8.55 18.85 12.58
N GLY A 30 -7.90 18.90 13.75
CA GLY A 30 -8.53 19.38 14.99
C GLY A 30 -7.73 19.26 16.30
N GLY A 31 -6.61 18.53 16.35
CA GLY A 31 -5.79 18.38 17.57
C GLY A 31 -4.31 18.61 17.29
N GLN A 32 -3.67 19.45 18.13
CA GLN A 32 -2.23 19.80 18.20
C GLN A 32 -1.40 19.57 16.94
N GLN A 33 -0.96 20.68 16.32
CA GLN A 33 0.03 20.73 15.24
C GLN A 33 1.34 20.01 15.64
N THR A 34 1.35 18.68 15.55
CA THR A 34 2.55 17.88 15.54
C THR A 34 3.05 17.93 14.11
N THR A 35 4.07 18.74 13.86
CA THR A 35 4.76 18.88 12.58
C THR A 35 5.20 17.52 12.06
N THR A 36 4.33 16.87 11.29
CA THR A 36 4.62 15.63 10.58
C THR A 36 4.80 16.02 9.12
N PRO A 37 5.89 15.63 8.44
CA PRO A 37 6.13 16.09 7.08
C PRO A 37 5.05 15.55 6.13
N VAL A 38 4.39 16.47 5.40
CA VAL A 38 3.64 16.16 4.18
C VAL A 38 4.67 16.06 3.06
N TRP A 39 4.85 14.87 2.49
CA TRP A 39 6.01 14.58 1.61
C TRP A 39 5.84 15.03 0.16
N LEU A 40 4.61 15.32 -0.27
CA LEU A 40 4.29 16.03 -1.51
C LEU A 40 3.04 16.87 -1.27
N SER A 41 3.01 18.12 -1.72
CA SER A 41 1.72 18.80 -1.88
C SER A 41 0.88 18.06 -2.94
N PRO A 42 -0.45 18.14 -2.92
CA PRO A 42 -1.30 17.58 -3.99
C PRO A 42 -0.84 17.97 -5.39
N GLU A 43 -0.30 19.17 -5.55
CA GLU A 43 0.27 19.68 -6.82
C GLU A 43 1.56 18.95 -7.22
N GLU A 44 2.40 18.57 -6.26
CA GLU A 44 3.64 17.83 -6.52
C GLU A 44 3.36 16.35 -6.82
N ALA A 45 2.33 15.79 -6.20
CA ALA A 45 1.79 14.49 -6.60
C ALA A 45 1.26 14.57 -8.04
N ASP A 46 0.59 15.65 -8.42
CA ASP A 46 0.02 15.84 -9.76
C ASP A 46 1.05 16.04 -10.88
N ARG A 47 2.26 16.54 -10.59
CA ARG A 47 3.32 16.69 -11.61
C ARG A 47 3.80 15.38 -12.24
N HIS A 48 3.50 14.23 -11.64
CA HIS A 48 3.84 12.91 -12.17
C HIS A 48 2.64 12.26 -12.90
N ARG A 49 2.18 12.88 -13.99
CA ARG A 49 0.94 12.52 -14.73
C ARG A 49 0.92 11.16 -15.45
N GLY A 50 1.88 10.27 -15.22
CA GLY A 50 1.90 8.92 -15.78
C GLY A 50 1.98 7.90 -14.67
N ARG A 51 0.86 7.63 -13.97
CA ARG A 51 0.79 6.56 -12.99
C ARG A 51 -0.04 5.44 -13.55
N ASP A 52 0.53 4.24 -13.48
CA ASP A 52 -0.13 3.04 -13.97
C ASP A 52 -1.04 2.45 -12.89
N VAL A 53 -0.72 2.68 -11.60
CA VAL A 53 -1.43 2.10 -10.47
C VAL A 53 -1.19 2.87 -9.16
N VAL A 54 -2.19 2.88 -8.28
CA VAL A 54 -2.11 3.42 -6.92
C VAL A 54 -2.18 2.28 -5.91
N LEU A 55 -1.24 2.26 -4.96
CA LEU A 55 -1.26 1.39 -3.79
C LEU A 55 -1.68 2.19 -2.58
N VAL A 56 -2.56 1.62 -1.78
CA VAL A 56 -3.12 2.27 -0.61
C VAL A 56 -2.96 1.36 0.59
N GLY A 57 -2.28 1.84 1.63
CA GLY A 57 -2.27 1.18 2.94
C GLY A 57 -3.22 1.88 3.89
N ILE A 58 -4.09 1.12 4.55
CA ILE A 58 -5.01 1.63 5.57
C ILE A 58 -4.83 0.82 6.85
N GLY A 59 -3.95 1.31 7.73
CA GLY A 59 -3.52 0.64 8.95
C GLY A 59 -1.99 0.62 9.09
N VAL A 60 -1.50 0.53 10.32
CA VAL A 60 -0.08 0.69 10.62
C VAL A 60 0.73 -0.50 10.13
N GLU A 61 0.20 -1.72 10.23
CA GLU A 61 0.90 -2.93 9.78
C GLU A 61 0.87 -3.03 8.24
N VAL A 62 -0.29 -2.78 7.64
CA VAL A 62 -0.50 -2.97 6.19
C VAL A 62 0.24 -1.93 5.32
N ILE A 63 0.54 -0.74 5.85
CA ILE A 63 1.31 0.26 5.08
C ILE A 63 2.76 -0.21 4.86
N PHE A 64 3.35 -0.98 5.78
CA PHE A 64 4.67 -1.58 5.56
C PHE A 64 4.66 -2.57 4.40
N GLU A 65 3.63 -3.43 4.35
CA GLU A 65 3.43 -4.37 3.25
C GLU A 65 3.26 -3.64 1.90
N VAL A 66 2.54 -2.52 1.89
CA VAL A 66 2.37 -1.69 0.69
C VAL A 66 3.69 -1.06 0.23
N ILE A 67 4.50 -0.54 1.16
CA ILE A 67 5.82 0.04 0.84
C ILE A 67 6.77 -1.06 0.34
N ALA A 68 6.82 -2.20 1.02
CA ALA A 68 7.63 -3.34 0.59
C ALA A 68 7.22 -3.85 -0.79
N ALA A 69 5.92 -3.87 -1.10
CA ALA A 69 5.41 -4.21 -2.43
C ALA A 69 5.90 -3.20 -3.47
N ALA A 70 5.86 -1.90 -3.18
CA ALA A 70 6.35 -0.87 -4.08
C ALA A 70 7.85 -1.02 -4.39
N VAL A 71 8.66 -1.40 -3.39
CA VAL A 71 10.09 -1.69 -3.59
C VAL A 71 10.30 -2.91 -4.46
N LEU A 72 9.58 -4.00 -4.18
CA LEU A 72 9.62 -5.23 -4.99
C LEU A 72 9.22 -4.96 -6.45
N LEU A 73 8.15 -4.19 -6.67
CA LEU A 73 7.68 -3.82 -8.01
C LEU A 73 8.69 -2.99 -8.77
N ARG A 74 9.41 -2.08 -8.10
CA ARG A 74 10.47 -1.29 -8.74
C ARG A 74 11.62 -2.17 -9.23
N GLN A 75 11.90 -3.27 -8.55
CA GLN A 75 12.93 -4.23 -8.96
C GLN A 75 12.46 -5.14 -10.10
N LEU A 76 11.23 -5.65 -10.01
CA LEU A 76 10.70 -6.63 -10.96
C LEU A 76 10.16 -5.98 -12.25
N VAL A 77 9.54 -4.81 -12.13
CA VAL A 77 8.84 -4.11 -13.22
C VAL A 77 9.20 -2.62 -13.19
N PRO A 78 10.46 -2.25 -13.50
CA PRO A 78 10.93 -0.86 -13.39
C PRO A 78 10.18 0.13 -14.30
N ALA A 79 9.51 -0.36 -15.35
CA ALA A 79 8.66 0.44 -16.23
C ALA A 79 7.32 0.85 -15.59
N LEU A 80 6.93 0.22 -14.48
CA LEU A 80 5.66 0.47 -13.81
C LEU A 80 5.76 1.69 -12.88
N HIS A 81 4.91 2.69 -13.12
CA HIS A 81 4.84 3.88 -12.27
C HIS A 81 3.79 3.70 -11.17
N VAL A 82 4.28 3.47 -9.96
CA VAL A 82 3.47 3.23 -8.76
C VAL A 82 3.36 4.49 -7.91
N ARG A 83 2.18 4.76 -7.34
CA ARG A 83 1.98 5.73 -6.25
C ARG A 83 1.62 5.01 -4.97
N VAL A 84 2.19 5.43 -3.85
CA VAL A 84 1.79 4.95 -2.53
C VAL A 84 1.00 6.03 -1.78
N VAL A 85 -0.14 5.63 -1.22
CA VAL A 85 -1.02 6.46 -0.40
C VAL A 85 -1.22 5.77 0.95
N ASN A 86 -1.06 6.52 2.03
CA ASN A 86 -1.34 6.10 3.39
C ASN A 86 -2.60 6.80 3.88
N VAL A 87 -3.63 6.03 4.22
CA VAL A 87 -4.89 6.56 4.76
C VAL A 87 -4.91 6.29 6.25
N THR A 88 -4.90 7.36 7.05
CA THR A 88 -4.95 7.23 8.52
C THR A 88 -6.33 7.55 9.10
N ASP A 89 -7.11 8.39 8.42
CA ASP A 89 -8.52 8.59 8.72
C ASP A 89 -9.37 7.94 7.63
N LEU A 90 -10.17 6.95 8.01
CA LEU A 90 -11.03 6.22 7.10
C LEU A 90 -12.18 7.10 6.56
N MET A 91 -12.65 8.09 7.33
CA MET A 91 -13.81 8.90 6.97
C MET A 91 -13.56 9.80 5.76
N VAL A 92 -12.30 9.96 5.36
CA VAL A 92 -11.89 10.79 4.22
C VAL A 92 -12.25 10.14 2.87
N VAL A 93 -12.38 8.80 2.82
CA VAL A 93 -12.61 8.08 1.57
C VAL A 93 -14.08 8.03 1.14
N GLY A 94 -15.02 8.15 2.09
CA GLY A 94 -16.45 8.13 1.79
C GLY A 94 -16.92 9.36 1.01
N PRO A 95 -18.09 9.36 0.35
CA PRO A 95 -18.58 10.47 -0.48
C PRO A 95 -18.53 11.83 0.23
N THR A 96 -18.36 12.92 -0.53
CA THR A 96 -18.19 14.28 0.02
C THR A 96 -19.24 14.68 1.08
N SER A 97 -20.48 14.19 0.96
CA SER A 97 -21.57 14.49 1.90
C SER A 97 -21.73 13.49 3.05
N SER A 98 -20.92 12.44 3.14
CA SER A 98 -21.10 11.36 4.13
C SER A 98 -20.54 11.71 5.50
N HIS A 99 -19.51 12.55 5.59
CA HIS A 99 -18.85 12.92 6.84
C HIS A 99 -18.14 14.29 6.70
N PRO A 100 -18.00 15.09 7.77
CA PRO A 100 -17.27 16.36 7.71
C PRO A 100 -15.82 16.27 7.21
N HIS A 101 -15.18 15.10 7.38
CA HIS A 101 -13.80 14.86 6.92
C HIS A 101 -13.73 14.27 5.51
N ALA A 102 -14.86 13.98 4.89
CA ALA A 102 -14.89 13.38 3.56
C ALA A 102 -14.25 14.32 2.54
N LEU A 103 -13.34 13.78 1.72
CA LEU A 103 -12.71 14.57 0.67
C LEU A 103 -13.74 15.02 -0.36
N SER A 104 -13.51 16.18 -0.98
CA SER A 104 -14.23 16.51 -2.22
C SER A 104 -13.92 15.48 -3.31
N ASP A 105 -14.80 15.31 -4.29
CA ASP A 105 -14.57 14.36 -5.39
C ASP A 105 -13.28 14.68 -6.16
N ILE A 106 -12.91 15.96 -6.25
CA ILE A 106 -11.64 16.41 -6.83
C ILE A 106 -10.46 15.98 -5.96
N GLY A 107 -10.54 16.16 -4.63
CA GLY A 107 -9.50 15.73 -3.69
C GLY A 107 -9.35 14.21 -3.62
N TYR A 108 -10.45 13.48 -3.76
CA TYR A 108 -10.44 12.02 -3.89
C TYR A 108 -9.75 11.59 -5.18
N ALA A 109 -10.17 12.15 -6.32
CA ALA A 109 -9.59 11.85 -7.63
C ALA A 109 -8.10 12.18 -7.72
N SER A 110 -7.63 13.24 -7.08
CA SER A 110 -6.21 13.61 -7.08
C SER A 110 -5.34 12.58 -6.35
N LEU A 111 -5.90 11.82 -5.40
CA LEU A 111 -5.20 10.78 -4.64
C LEU A 111 -5.37 9.39 -5.23
N PHE A 112 -6.61 8.99 -5.50
CA PHE A 112 -7.00 7.64 -5.93
C PHE A 112 -7.13 7.50 -7.45
N THR A 113 -6.92 8.57 -8.22
CA THR A 113 -7.11 8.62 -9.68
C THR A 113 -8.57 8.42 -10.12
N GLN A 114 -8.86 8.77 -11.38
CA GLN A 114 -10.21 8.66 -11.96
C GLN A 114 -10.37 7.42 -12.84
N ASP A 115 -9.27 6.90 -13.39
CA ASP A 115 -9.27 5.91 -14.47
C ASP A 115 -8.24 4.79 -14.27
N LYS A 116 -7.40 4.87 -13.22
CA LYS A 116 -6.33 3.90 -12.97
C LYS A 116 -6.71 2.92 -11.87
N PRO A 117 -6.17 1.70 -11.91
CA PRO A 117 -6.31 0.72 -10.84
C PRO A 117 -5.84 1.26 -9.49
N VAL A 118 -6.61 0.95 -8.45
CA VAL A 118 -6.28 1.24 -7.05
C VAL A 118 -6.28 -0.07 -6.27
N ILE A 119 -5.14 -0.41 -5.69
CA ILE A 119 -4.99 -1.59 -4.86
C ILE A 119 -4.94 -1.14 -3.40
N ILE A 120 -5.94 -1.53 -2.62
CA ILE A 120 -6.04 -1.19 -1.21
C ILE A 120 -5.73 -2.41 -0.37
N ASN A 121 -4.78 -2.25 0.55
CA ASN A 121 -4.51 -3.18 1.63
C ASN A 121 -5.07 -2.61 2.93
N TYR A 122 -6.05 -3.29 3.51
CA TYR A 122 -6.84 -2.81 4.64
C TYR A 122 -6.70 -3.72 5.85
N HIS A 123 -6.40 -3.15 7.03
CA HIS A 123 -6.22 -3.94 8.25
C HIS A 123 -7.50 -4.61 8.78
N ARG A 124 -8.69 -4.26 8.27
CA ARG A 124 -9.98 -4.88 8.64
C ARG A 124 -10.65 -5.54 7.45
N TYR A 125 -11.92 -5.90 7.62
CA TYR A 125 -12.73 -6.57 6.63
C TYR A 125 -12.96 -5.70 5.38
N PRO A 126 -12.58 -6.16 4.18
CA PRO A 126 -12.79 -5.42 2.92
C PRO A 126 -14.24 -4.97 2.70
N ARG A 127 -15.22 -5.72 3.24
CA ARG A 127 -16.65 -5.39 3.11
C ARG A 127 -17.01 -4.05 3.75
N GLU A 128 -16.39 -3.69 4.87
CA GLU A 128 -16.63 -2.41 5.55
C GLU A 128 -16.18 -1.25 4.66
N LEU A 129 -14.97 -1.37 4.09
CA LEU A 129 -14.41 -0.34 3.23
C LEU A 129 -15.21 -0.19 1.92
N LYS A 130 -15.69 -1.30 1.34
CA LYS A 130 -16.58 -1.26 0.16
C LYS A 130 -17.86 -0.46 0.42
N GLY A 131 -18.47 -0.65 1.59
CA GLY A 131 -19.64 0.12 2.00
C GLY A 131 -19.36 1.62 2.09
N LEU A 132 -18.17 1.99 2.58
CA LEU A 132 -17.79 3.39 2.71
C LEU A 132 -17.45 4.05 1.37
N LEU A 133 -16.82 3.32 0.45
CA LEU A 133 -16.49 3.80 -0.89
C LEU A 133 -17.71 3.90 -1.82
N PHE A 134 -18.85 3.34 -1.42
CA PHE A 134 -20.06 3.36 -2.24
C PHE A 134 -20.46 4.80 -2.59
N GLY A 135 -20.66 5.06 -3.89
CA GLY A 135 -20.98 6.40 -4.40
C GLY A 135 -19.76 7.26 -4.79
N ARG A 136 -18.53 6.79 -4.59
CA ARG A 136 -17.34 7.42 -5.17
C ARG A 136 -17.14 7.04 -6.65
N PRO A 137 -16.52 7.91 -7.46
CA PRO A 137 -16.09 7.54 -8.81
C PRO A 137 -14.98 6.49 -8.77
N ASN A 138 -14.77 5.80 -9.89
CA ASN A 138 -13.67 4.83 -10.10
C ASN A 138 -13.71 3.58 -9.18
N VAL A 139 -14.82 3.30 -8.50
CA VAL A 139 -14.96 2.12 -7.62
C VAL A 139 -14.76 0.79 -8.34
N ASP A 140 -15.07 0.71 -9.63
CA ASP A 140 -14.89 -0.50 -10.45
C ASP A 140 -13.41 -0.87 -10.66
N HIS A 141 -12.49 0.09 -10.49
CA HIS A 141 -11.05 -0.12 -10.61
C HIS A 141 -10.36 -0.32 -9.25
N ILE A 142 -11.13 -0.45 -8.16
CA ILE A 142 -10.59 -0.67 -6.82
C ILE A 142 -10.58 -2.16 -6.49
N SER A 143 -9.39 -2.68 -6.23
CA SER A 143 -9.20 -3.99 -5.60
C SER A 143 -8.89 -3.78 -4.12
N ILE A 144 -9.56 -4.53 -3.25
CA ILE A 144 -9.41 -4.41 -1.79
C ILE A 144 -9.11 -5.78 -1.23
N GLU A 145 -7.94 -5.88 -0.60
CA GLU A 145 -7.57 -7.00 0.26
C GLU A 145 -7.55 -6.54 1.72
N GLY A 146 -7.74 -7.48 2.62
CA GLY A 146 -7.78 -7.20 4.05
C GLY A 146 -8.02 -8.44 4.89
N TYR A 147 -8.38 -8.24 6.15
CA TYR A 147 -8.51 -9.34 7.11
C TYR A 147 -9.58 -10.36 6.70
N ARG A 148 -9.24 -11.65 6.79
CA ARG A 148 -10.04 -12.83 6.39
C ARG A 148 -10.25 -13.82 7.54
N GLU A 149 -9.93 -13.45 8.78
CA GLU A 149 -10.01 -14.35 9.96
C GLU A 149 -9.06 -15.54 9.91
N GLU A 150 -7.97 -15.42 9.15
CA GLU A 150 -6.95 -16.45 9.06
C GLU A 150 -5.73 -16.11 9.93
N GLY A 151 -5.28 -17.09 10.71
CA GLY A 151 -4.07 -17.01 11.52
C GLY A 151 -4.26 -16.56 12.96
N THR A 152 -4.09 -17.53 13.88
CA THR A 152 -4.22 -17.31 15.33
C THR A 152 -2.86 -17.21 16.02
N MET A 153 -2.07 -18.27 15.98
CA MET A 153 -0.77 -18.39 16.66
C MET A 153 0.34 -18.57 15.63
N MET A 154 0.62 -17.53 14.86
CA MET A 154 1.69 -17.54 13.87
C MET A 154 2.51 -16.25 13.96
N SER A 155 3.64 -16.25 13.26
CA SER A 155 4.46 -15.06 13.11
C SER A 155 3.71 -13.94 12.37
N PRO A 156 4.06 -12.66 12.59
CA PRO A 156 3.33 -11.54 12.01
C PRO A 156 3.27 -11.57 10.48
N PHE A 157 4.36 -11.97 9.79
CA PHE A 157 4.35 -12.03 8.33
C PHE A 157 3.51 -13.21 7.81
N SER A 158 3.52 -14.35 8.51
CA SER A 158 2.63 -15.48 8.20
C SER A 158 1.15 -15.10 8.27
N MET A 159 0.77 -14.27 9.25
CA MET A 159 -0.59 -13.72 9.31
C MET A 159 -0.92 -12.92 8.04
N MET A 160 0.01 -12.09 7.54
CA MET A 160 -0.21 -11.33 6.30
C MET A 160 -0.27 -12.24 5.06
N LEU A 161 0.54 -13.30 5.02
CA LEU A 161 0.52 -14.28 3.93
C LEU A 161 -0.84 -14.98 3.84
N LEU A 162 -1.41 -15.45 4.96
CA LEU A 162 -2.70 -16.15 4.96
C LEU A 162 -3.89 -15.24 4.68
N ASN A 163 -3.85 -13.99 5.13
CA ASN A 163 -4.90 -13.02 4.84
C ASN A 163 -4.80 -12.43 3.43
N HIS A 164 -3.79 -12.81 2.64
CA HIS A 164 -3.49 -12.26 1.33
C HIS A 164 -3.18 -10.75 1.37
N THR A 165 -2.67 -10.26 2.50
CA THR A 165 -2.30 -8.86 2.74
C THR A 165 -0.79 -8.63 2.74
N SER A 166 0.02 -9.67 2.49
CA SER A 166 1.47 -9.51 2.40
C SER A 166 1.90 -8.74 1.15
N TRP A 167 3.11 -8.18 1.16
CA TRP A 167 3.67 -7.42 0.04
C TRP A 167 3.73 -8.22 -1.26
N TYR A 168 3.85 -9.56 -1.20
CA TYR A 168 3.78 -10.42 -2.39
C TYR A 168 2.39 -10.40 -3.01
N HIS A 169 1.35 -10.50 -2.19
CA HIS A 169 -0.04 -10.45 -2.65
C HIS A 169 -0.40 -9.06 -3.17
N VAL A 170 0.03 -8.00 -2.47
CA VAL A 170 -0.12 -6.62 -2.94
C VAL A 170 0.58 -6.42 -4.28
N ALA A 171 1.83 -6.87 -4.44
CA ALA A 171 2.56 -6.77 -5.70
C ALA A 171 1.87 -7.55 -6.83
N ALA A 172 1.42 -8.78 -6.58
CA ALA A 172 0.69 -9.58 -7.55
C ALA A 172 -0.64 -8.93 -7.97
N ALA A 173 -1.41 -8.39 -7.03
CA ALA A 173 -2.63 -7.64 -7.31
C ALA A 173 -2.35 -6.37 -8.14
N THR A 174 -1.24 -5.69 -7.83
CA THR A 174 -0.77 -4.52 -8.56
C THR A 174 -0.45 -4.84 -10.01
N ILE A 175 0.31 -5.90 -10.26
CA ILE A 175 0.68 -6.35 -11.60
C ILE A 175 -0.57 -6.72 -12.41
N ARG A 176 -1.54 -7.42 -11.79
CA ARG A 176 -2.83 -7.72 -12.42
C ARG A 176 -3.59 -6.45 -12.82
N GLY A 177 -3.72 -5.49 -11.90
CA GLY A 177 -4.41 -4.23 -12.17
C GLY A 177 -3.71 -3.44 -13.27
N ALA A 178 -2.40 -3.26 -13.17
CA ALA A 178 -1.61 -2.48 -14.10
C ALA A 178 -1.64 -3.05 -15.53
N ALA A 179 -1.63 -4.37 -15.69
CA ALA A 179 -1.71 -5.03 -16.99
C ALA A 179 -2.96 -4.65 -17.80
N LEU A 180 -4.06 -4.24 -17.14
CA LEU A 180 -5.27 -3.77 -17.83
C LEU A 180 -5.07 -2.45 -18.58
N SER A 181 -4.03 -1.69 -18.23
CA SER A 181 -3.78 -0.35 -18.78
C SER A 181 -2.36 -0.15 -19.34
N ASN A 182 -1.46 -1.11 -19.13
CA ASN A 182 -0.07 -1.05 -19.58
C ASN A 182 0.31 -2.31 -20.39
N PRO A 183 0.35 -2.23 -21.73
CA PRO A 183 0.66 -3.37 -22.60
C PRO A 183 2.06 -3.98 -22.37
N GLN A 184 3.03 -3.19 -21.87
CA GLN A 184 4.37 -3.72 -21.60
C GLN A 184 4.36 -4.68 -20.41
N VAL A 185 3.52 -4.40 -19.41
CA VAL A 185 3.34 -5.26 -18.23
C VAL A 185 2.49 -6.48 -18.59
N GLU A 186 1.49 -6.31 -19.46
CA GLU A 186 0.59 -7.36 -19.90
C GLU A 186 1.31 -8.59 -20.48
N ILE A 187 2.35 -8.38 -21.31
CA ILE A 187 3.09 -9.46 -21.99
C ILE A 187 3.71 -10.45 -21.00
N HIS A 188 4.20 -9.95 -19.85
CA HIS A 188 4.91 -10.76 -18.85
C HIS A 188 4.10 -10.97 -17.57
N VAL A 189 2.81 -10.58 -17.58
CA VAL A 189 1.97 -10.51 -16.37
C VAL A 189 1.90 -11.86 -15.65
N HIS A 190 1.71 -12.94 -16.41
CA HIS A 190 1.56 -14.28 -15.88
C HIS A 190 2.84 -14.75 -15.19
N ASP A 191 3.99 -14.63 -15.88
CA ASP A 191 5.27 -15.13 -15.38
C ASP A 191 5.72 -14.40 -14.12
N ILE A 192 5.55 -13.07 -14.07
CA ILE A 192 5.94 -12.26 -12.92
C ILE A 192 5.03 -12.56 -11.73
N ILE A 193 3.71 -12.69 -11.94
CA ILE A 193 2.79 -13.06 -10.87
C ILE A 193 3.11 -14.45 -10.33
N SER A 194 3.32 -15.44 -11.20
CA SER A 194 3.70 -16.79 -10.79
C SER A 194 4.97 -16.79 -9.97
N TYR A 195 5.98 -16.01 -10.39
CA TYR A 195 7.22 -15.85 -9.63
C TYR A 195 6.97 -15.23 -8.24
N VAL A 196 6.23 -14.13 -8.16
CA VAL A 196 5.94 -13.44 -6.89
C VAL A 196 5.15 -14.33 -5.94
N LEU A 197 4.15 -15.05 -6.43
CA LEU A 197 3.35 -15.98 -5.60
C LEU A 197 4.16 -17.20 -5.18
N HIS A 198 5.11 -17.66 -6.00
CA HIS A 198 6.05 -18.71 -5.60
C HIS A 198 6.96 -18.25 -4.45
N LEU A 199 7.38 -16.98 -4.43
CA LEU A 199 8.11 -16.41 -3.29
C LEU A 199 7.25 -16.36 -2.02
N ALA A 200 5.97 -16.03 -2.16
CA ALA A 200 5.02 -16.05 -1.05
C ALA A 200 4.87 -17.46 -0.45
N GLU A 201 4.74 -18.47 -1.31
CA GLU A 201 4.64 -19.87 -0.88
C GLU A 201 5.90 -20.33 -0.15
N LYS A 202 7.08 -20.01 -0.69
CA LYS A 202 8.36 -20.29 -0.01
C LYS A 202 8.48 -19.63 1.36
N ALA A 203 8.01 -18.40 1.50
CA ALA A 203 8.03 -17.71 2.78
C ALA A 203 7.07 -18.36 3.79
N LYS A 204 5.92 -18.85 3.31
CA LYS A 204 4.98 -19.62 4.12
C LYS A 204 5.58 -20.96 4.56
N ASP A 205 6.21 -21.69 3.65
CA ASP A 205 6.88 -22.96 3.95
C ASP A 205 7.98 -22.78 4.99
N TYR A 206 8.78 -21.70 4.88
CA TYR A 206 9.78 -21.35 5.88
C TYR A 206 9.16 -21.14 7.25
N ALA A 207 8.07 -20.37 7.34
CA ALA A 207 7.44 -20.10 8.63
C ALA A 207 6.85 -21.37 9.27
N ILE A 208 6.37 -22.32 8.45
CA ILE A 208 5.90 -23.64 8.92
C ILE A 208 7.07 -24.48 9.44
N GLU A 209 8.18 -24.52 8.71
CA GLU A 209 9.36 -25.34 9.06
C GLU A 209 10.08 -24.82 10.31
N TYR A 210 10.27 -23.51 10.41
CA TYR A 210 11.10 -22.88 11.45
C TYR A 210 10.29 -22.23 12.57
N GLY A 211 8.96 -22.08 12.42
CA GLY A 211 8.10 -21.42 13.41
C GLY A 211 8.35 -19.92 13.56
N ALA A 212 9.08 -19.30 12.63
CA ALA A 212 9.47 -17.90 12.66
C ALA A 212 9.57 -17.31 11.25
N ASP A 213 9.48 -15.99 11.14
CA ASP A 213 9.69 -15.29 9.87
C ASP A 213 11.18 -15.31 9.49
N PRO A 214 11.52 -15.31 8.18
CA PRO A 214 12.90 -15.17 7.74
C PRO A 214 13.59 -13.94 8.31
N GLU A 215 14.89 -14.02 8.58
CA GLU A 215 15.67 -12.86 9.03
C GLU A 215 15.62 -11.74 7.98
N GLY A 216 15.46 -10.49 8.42
CA GLY A 216 15.35 -9.32 7.55
C GLY A 216 13.97 -9.09 6.93
N THR A 217 12.96 -9.91 7.25
CA THR A 217 11.55 -9.72 6.79
C THR A 217 11.04 -8.31 7.07
N PHE A 218 11.31 -7.76 8.26
CA PHE A 218 10.86 -6.42 8.65
C PHE A 218 11.94 -5.35 8.50
N ASP A 219 13.03 -5.65 7.77
CA ASP A 219 14.02 -4.64 7.47
C ASP A 219 13.40 -3.55 6.60
N VAL A 220 13.79 -2.31 6.86
CA VAL A 220 13.31 -1.16 6.09
C VAL A 220 13.71 -1.36 4.62
N PRO A 221 12.73 -1.43 3.69
CA PRO A 221 13.02 -1.58 2.28
C PRO A 221 13.91 -0.43 1.80
N LYS A 222 15.06 -0.77 1.20
CA LYS A 222 15.99 0.22 0.65
C LYS A 222 15.61 0.53 -0.79
N LEU A 223 15.54 1.83 -1.10
CA LEU A 223 15.42 2.34 -2.46
C LEU A 223 16.80 2.81 -2.90
N ASP A 224 17.49 1.97 -3.66
CA ASP A 224 18.75 2.33 -4.30
C ASP A 224 18.52 3.25 -5.51
#